data_AF-A0A6I3MBQ2-F1
#
_entry.id   AF-A0A6I3MBQ2-F1
#
_cell.length_a   1.000
_cell.length_b   1.000
_cell.length_c   1.000
_cell.angle_alpha   90.00
_cell.angle_beta   90.00
_cell.angle_gamma   90.00
#
_symmetry.space_group_name_H-M   'P 1'
#
loop_
_entity.id
_entity.type
_entity.pdbx_description
1 polymer ?
#
loop_
_entity_poly.entity_id
_entity_poly.type
_entity_poly.pdbx_seq_one_letter_code
_entity_poly.pdbx_strand_id
1 'polypeptide(L)'
;MIAQKQSLEVEKVLSFLDKIEIKVVEKKLNNTFLPGLDLGPNCIYIDFEKLLYPGDILHEAGHLAVTEAQERILIGTNEISKEWPTPGEEMGAILWSFAVTKHLDLPIEFVFHPNGYKNESDWLISNFNNEVYIGLPFLEWIGLTLSKEHALKENKKAFPEMLKWLRD
;
A
#
# COMPACT_ATOMS: atom_id res chain seq x y z
N MET A 1 12.40 20.13 5.05
CA MET A 1 13.41 19.49 4.17
C MET A 1 12.75 19.22 2.83
N ILE A 2 13.08 19.99 1.79
CA ILE A 2 12.50 19.88 0.43
C ILE A 2 12.98 18.60 -0.31
N ALA A 3 14.06 17.99 0.18
CA ALA A 3 14.78 16.91 -0.52
C ALA A 3 14.01 15.58 -0.65
N GLN A 4 13.14 15.21 0.30
CA GLN A 4 12.42 13.92 0.19
C GLN A 4 11.28 13.96 -0.83
N LYS A 5 10.58 15.09 -0.97
CA LYS A 5 9.51 15.27 -1.97
C LYS A 5 10.03 15.19 -3.41
N GLN A 6 11.31 15.45 -3.62
CA GLN A 6 11.96 15.53 -4.93
C GLN A 6 12.78 14.28 -5.29
N SER A 7 12.67 13.19 -4.52
CA SER A 7 13.28 11.94 -4.93
C SER A 7 12.49 11.35 -6.11
N LEU A 8 13.20 10.73 -7.04
CA LEU A 8 12.58 10.11 -8.22
C LEU A 8 11.57 9.02 -7.81
N GLU A 9 11.85 8.29 -6.74
CA GLU A 9 10.96 7.27 -6.17
C GLU A 9 9.66 7.89 -5.66
N VAL A 10 9.74 8.99 -4.91
CA VAL A 10 8.55 9.70 -4.40
C VAL A 10 7.72 10.27 -5.55
N GLU A 11 8.36 10.86 -6.57
CA GLU A 11 7.64 11.34 -7.76
C GLU A 11 6.90 10.20 -8.48
N LYS A 12 7.54 9.03 -8.66
CA LYS A 12 6.89 7.83 -9.21
C LYS A 12 5.69 7.41 -8.38
N VAL A 13 5.84 7.35 -7.05
CA VAL A 13 4.74 6.98 -6.14
C VAL A 13 3.58 7.95 -6.24
N LEU A 14 3.84 9.26 -6.12
CA LEU A 14 2.78 10.27 -6.16
C LEU A 14 2.05 10.28 -7.51
N SER A 15 2.79 10.13 -8.62
CA SER A 15 2.19 10.03 -9.96
C SER A 15 1.35 8.75 -10.13
N PHE A 16 1.80 7.64 -9.55
CA PHE A 16 1.04 6.39 -9.56
C PHE A 16 -0.25 6.50 -8.75
N LEU A 17 -0.19 7.06 -7.54
CA LEU A 17 -1.36 7.25 -6.68
C LEU A 17 -2.41 8.16 -7.33
N ASP A 18 -1.99 9.25 -7.95
CA ASP A 18 -2.88 10.13 -8.72
C ASP A 18 -3.58 9.38 -9.85
N LYS A 19 -2.83 8.55 -10.60
CA LYS A 19 -3.37 7.74 -11.70
C LYS A 19 -4.42 6.72 -11.25
N ILE A 20 -4.29 6.17 -10.05
CA ILE A 20 -5.25 5.21 -9.48
C ILE A 20 -6.29 5.91 -8.60
N GLU A 21 -6.39 7.23 -8.64
CA GLU A 21 -7.39 8.03 -7.91
C GLU A 21 -7.28 7.96 -6.38
N ILE A 22 -6.10 7.64 -5.84
CA ILE A 22 -5.79 7.85 -4.42
C ILE A 22 -5.27 9.28 -4.24
N LYS A 23 -6.08 10.13 -3.61
CA LYS A 23 -5.72 11.53 -3.41
C LYS A 23 -4.63 11.68 -2.35
N VAL A 24 -3.59 12.43 -2.68
CA VAL A 24 -2.56 12.85 -1.71
C VAL A 24 -2.78 14.31 -1.34
N VAL A 25 -2.80 14.61 -0.05
CA VAL A 25 -3.01 15.97 0.48
C VAL A 25 -1.84 16.35 1.38
N GLU A 26 -1.08 17.36 0.97
CA GLU A 26 -0.03 17.91 1.82
C GLU A 26 -0.65 18.64 3.02
N LYS A 27 -0.26 18.24 4.23
CA LYS A 27 -0.85 18.73 5.49
C LYS A 27 0.20 18.70 6.59
N LYS A 28 0.24 19.72 7.43
CA LYS A 28 1.04 19.67 8.67
C LYS A 28 0.42 18.69 9.64
N LEU A 29 1.19 17.71 10.08
CA LEU A 29 0.72 16.65 10.97
C LEU A 29 1.39 16.77 12.35
N ASN A 30 0.72 16.25 13.36
CA ASN A 30 1.30 16.09 14.70
C ASN A 30 2.12 14.80 14.75
N ASN A 31 2.37 14.25 15.94
CA ASN A 31 2.96 12.92 16.04
C ASN A 31 1.91 11.90 15.58
N THR A 32 2.24 11.21 14.48
CA THR A 32 1.43 10.16 13.86
C THR A 32 2.09 8.80 14.10
N PHE A 33 1.36 7.71 13.84
CA PHE A 33 1.88 6.35 13.98
C PHE A 33 3.07 6.10 13.04
N LEU A 34 2.88 6.35 11.74
CA LEU A 34 3.98 6.46 10.78
C LEU A 34 4.39 7.93 10.64
N PRO A 35 5.68 8.30 10.85
CA PRO A 35 6.10 9.70 10.86
C PRO A 35 5.74 10.44 9.57
N GLY A 36 4.92 11.49 9.70
CA GLY A 36 4.54 12.35 8.59
C GLY A 36 3.44 11.80 7.68
N LEU A 37 2.75 10.73 8.08
CA LEU A 37 1.63 10.13 7.34
C LEU A 37 0.39 10.00 8.23
N ASP A 38 -0.77 10.22 7.63
CA ASP A 38 -2.08 9.98 8.24
C ASP A 38 -3.11 9.66 7.14
N LEU A 39 -4.18 8.96 7.47
CA LEU A 39 -5.22 8.57 6.52
C LEU A 39 -6.49 9.38 6.72
N GLY A 40 -7.21 9.60 5.63
CA GLY A 40 -8.52 10.25 5.65
C GLY A 40 -9.46 9.69 4.60
N PRO A 41 -10.66 10.27 4.48
CA PRO A 41 -11.65 9.86 3.50
C PRO A 41 -11.09 9.88 2.07
N ASN A 42 -10.87 8.70 1.49
CA ASN A 42 -10.26 8.52 0.16
C ASN A 42 -8.93 9.26 -0.06
N CYS A 43 -8.15 9.52 0.98
CA CYS A 43 -6.90 10.25 0.83
C CYS A 43 -5.83 9.90 1.85
N ILE A 44 -4.60 10.21 1.47
CA ILE A 44 -3.42 10.16 2.34
C ILE A 44 -3.02 11.60 2.64
N TYR A 45 -2.89 11.94 3.91
CA TYR A 45 -2.27 13.18 4.35
C TYR A 45 -0.77 12.97 4.51
N ILE A 46 0.03 13.86 3.92
CA ILE A 46 1.50 13.79 4.01
C ILE A 46 2.06 15.10 4.54
N ASP A 47 2.85 15.00 5.61
CA ASP A 47 3.74 16.05 6.08
C ASP A 47 5.16 15.74 5.59
N PHE A 48 5.56 16.29 4.44
CA PHE A 48 6.88 16.05 3.85
C PHE A 48 8.04 16.58 4.71
N GLU A 49 7.78 17.42 5.72
CA GLU A 49 8.82 17.85 6.66
C GLU A 49 9.08 16.79 7.74
N LYS A 50 8.12 15.91 7.99
CA LYS A 50 8.16 14.86 9.01
C LYS A 50 8.23 13.44 8.43
N LEU A 51 8.01 13.28 7.13
CA LEU A 51 8.14 12.01 6.44
C LEU A 51 9.54 11.44 6.68
N LEU A 52 9.60 10.25 7.27
CA LEU A 52 10.86 9.60 7.61
C LEU A 52 11.22 8.49 6.63
N TYR A 53 10.25 7.68 6.23
CA TYR A 53 10.41 6.56 5.31
C TYR A 53 9.41 6.69 4.15
N PRO A 54 9.84 7.14 2.97
CA PRO A 54 8.90 7.41 1.87
C PRO A 54 8.13 6.19 1.33
N GLY A 55 8.65 4.97 1.52
CA GLY A 55 7.93 3.76 1.14
C GLY A 55 6.68 3.48 1.95
N ASP A 56 6.58 4.03 3.16
CA ASP A 56 5.39 3.91 4.00
C ASP A 56 4.15 4.53 3.33
N ILE A 57 4.34 5.46 2.39
CA ILE A 57 3.25 6.00 1.56
C ILE A 57 2.50 4.87 0.85
N LEU A 58 3.21 3.86 0.33
CA LEU A 58 2.60 2.74 -0.39
C LEU A 58 1.89 1.77 0.55
N HIS A 59 2.35 1.65 1.80
CA HIS A 59 1.67 0.86 2.82
C HIS A 59 0.31 1.50 3.19
N GLU A 60 0.32 2.80 3.51
CA GLU A 60 -0.90 3.57 3.81
C GLU A 60 -1.86 3.62 2.61
N ALA A 61 -1.33 3.76 1.38
CA ALA A 61 -2.12 3.65 0.16
C ALA A 61 -2.74 2.25 -0.01
N GLY A 62 -2.02 1.21 0.41
CA GLY A 62 -2.50 -0.17 0.44
C GLY A 62 -3.76 -0.33 1.28
N HIS A 63 -3.83 0.31 2.45
CA HIS A 63 -5.05 0.31 3.28
C HIS A 63 -6.25 0.89 2.54
N LEU A 64 -6.08 2.05 1.88
CA LEU A 64 -7.13 2.63 1.05
C LEU A 64 -7.53 1.65 -0.08
N ALA A 65 -6.55 1.08 -0.77
CA ALA A 65 -6.76 0.25 -1.95
C ALA A 65 -7.57 -1.04 -1.67
N VAL A 66 -7.35 -1.68 -0.52
CA VAL A 66 -7.98 -2.97 -0.19
C VAL A 66 -9.30 -2.86 0.55
N THR A 67 -9.63 -1.67 1.06
CA THR A 67 -10.92 -1.37 1.69
C THR A 67 -11.98 -1.05 0.64
N GLU A 68 -13.22 -1.52 0.87
CA GLU A 68 -14.36 -1.29 -0.01
C GLU A 68 -14.61 0.21 -0.22
N ALA A 69 -15.07 0.63 -1.40
CA ALA A 69 -15.24 2.06 -1.68
C ALA A 69 -16.20 2.75 -0.68
N GLN A 70 -17.24 2.04 -0.24
CA GLN A 70 -18.21 2.53 0.74
C GLN A 70 -17.63 2.71 2.16
N GLU A 71 -16.58 1.97 2.51
CA GLU A 71 -15.88 2.12 3.80
C GLU A 71 -14.67 3.05 3.68
N ARG A 72 -14.06 3.15 2.49
CA ARG A 72 -12.91 4.01 2.21
C ARG A 72 -13.20 5.49 2.45
N ILE A 73 -14.45 5.91 2.24
CA ILE A 73 -14.94 7.26 2.55
C ILE A 73 -14.98 7.54 4.07
N LEU A 74 -14.95 6.50 4.91
CA LEU A 74 -15.03 6.62 6.37
C LEU A 74 -13.66 6.59 7.04
N ILE A 75 -12.60 6.21 6.32
CA ILE A 75 -11.24 6.11 6.87
C ILE A 75 -10.80 7.45 7.48
N GLY A 76 -10.18 7.38 8.66
CA GLY A 76 -9.76 8.56 9.43
C GLY A 76 -10.89 9.32 10.13
N THR A 77 -12.13 8.82 10.07
CA THR A 77 -13.28 9.37 10.82
C THR A 77 -13.62 8.50 12.03
N ASN A 78 -14.52 8.97 12.89
CA ASN A 78 -15.05 8.18 14.00
C ASN A 78 -16.09 7.14 13.57
N GLU A 79 -16.49 7.13 12.30
CA GLU A 79 -17.51 6.23 11.74
C GLU A 79 -16.92 4.95 11.14
N ILE A 80 -15.60 4.91 10.89
CA ILE A 80 -14.93 3.70 10.44
C ILE A 80 -15.06 2.60 11.51
N SER A 81 -15.18 1.35 11.05
CA SER A 81 -15.21 0.20 11.95
C SER A 81 -14.00 0.19 12.88
N LYS A 82 -14.21 -0.15 14.16
CA LYS A 82 -13.11 -0.32 15.12
C LYS A 82 -12.22 -1.51 14.82
N GLU A 83 -12.70 -2.42 13.98
CA GLU A 83 -11.95 -3.60 13.52
C GLU A 83 -11.14 -3.30 12.25
N TRP A 84 -11.24 -2.07 11.71
CA TRP A 84 -10.49 -1.65 10.54
C TRP A 84 -9.07 -1.17 10.92
N PRO A 85 -8.04 -1.49 10.12
CA PRO A 85 -8.07 -2.53 9.09
C PRO A 85 -8.17 -3.92 9.73
N THR A 86 -8.93 -4.81 9.11
CA THR A 86 -8.97 -6.21 9.55
C THR A 86 -7.60 -6.87 9.32
N PRO A 87 -7.26 -7.99 10.01
CA PRO A 87 -6.00 -8.69 9.75
C PRO A 87 -5.81 -9.13 8.29
N GLY A 88 -6.91 -9.41 7.57
CA GLY A 88 -6.88 -9.72 6.14
C GLY A 88 -6.54 -8.49 5.28
N GLU A 89 -7.14 -7.33 5.60
CA GLU A 89 -6.83 -6.07 4.92
C GLU A 89 -5.40 -5.60 5.20
N GLU A 90 -4.88 -5.81 6.40
CA GLU A 90 -3.48 -5.55 6.73
C GLU A 90 -2.55 -6.36 5.81
N MET A 91 -2.73 -7.68 5.75
CA MET A 91 -1.95 -8.54 4.85
C MET A 91 -2.15 -8.16 3.38
N GLY A 92 -3.36 -7.74 3.01
CA GLY A 92 -3.68 -7.21 1.70
C GLY A 92 -2.89 -5.95 1.37
N ALA A 93 -2.83 -4.97 2.28
CA ALA A 93 -2.09 -3.72 2.11
C ALA A 93 -0.58 -3.98 1.94
N ILE A 94 -0.02 -4.91 2.72
CA ILE A 94 1.37 -5.37 2.59
C ILE A 94 1.62 -5.92 1.18
N LEU A 95 0.81 -6.89 0.72
CA LEU A 95 0.99 -7.47 -0.61
C LEU A 95 0.72 -6.47 -1.75
N TRP A 96 -0.26 -5.58 -1.59
CA TRP A 96 -0.55 -4.53 -2.54
C TRP A 96 0.65 -3.59 -2.70
N SER A 97 1.24 -3.15 -1.58
CA SER A 97 2.43 -2.29 -1.62
C SER A 97 3.63 -2.99 -2.27
N PHE A 98 3.82 -4.30 -2.04
CA PHE A 98 4.79 -5.11 -2.77
C PHE A 98 4.51 -5.13 -4.28
N ALA A 99 3.26 -5.38 -4.70
CA ALA A 99 2.89 -5.36 -6.12
C ALA A 99 3.19 -4.01 -6.78
N VAL A 100 2.94 -2.90 -6.08
CA VAL A 100 3.29 -1.56 -6.57
C VAL A 100 4.79 -1.38 -6.71
N THR A 101 5.61 -1.85 -5.76
CA THR A 101 7.08 -1.78 -5.92
C THR A 101 7.56 -2.48 -7.19
N LYS A 102 6.98 -3.65 -7.52
CA LYS A 102 7.27 -4.36 -8.77
C LYS A 102 6.75 -3.62 -10.00
N HIS A 103 5.56 -3.03 -9.93
CA HIS A 103 4.98 -2.28 -11.05
C HIS A 103 5.77 -1.00 -11.39
N LEU A 104 6.28 -0.31 -10.38
CA LEU A 104 7.04 0.95 -10.53
C LEU A 104 8.55 0.76 -10.71
N ASP A 105 9.01 -0.49 -10.71
CA ASP A 105 10.42 -0.88 -10.73
C ASP A 105 11.20 -0.16 -9.62
N LEU A 106 10.71 -0.32 -8.39
CA LEU A 106 11.33 0.19 -7.17
C LEU A 106 12.03 -0.95 -6.41
N PRO A 107 13.13 -0.66 -5.71
CA PRO A 107 13.73 -1.61 -4.77
C PRO A 107 12.68 -2.06 -3.74
N ILE A 108 12.68 -3.35 -3.39
CA ILE A 108 11.71 -3.89 -2.42
C ILE A 108 11.90 -3.24 -1.05
N GLU A 109 13.14 -2.92 -0.70
CA GLU A 109 13.55 -2.24 0.53
C GLU A 109 13.04 -0.81 0.62
N PHE A 110 12.54 -0.22 -0.49
CA PHE A 110 11.90 1.08 -0.47
C PHE A 110 10.70 1.07 0.49
N VAL A 111 9.83 0.05 0.36
CA VAL A 111 8.68 -0.16 1.25
C VAL A 111 9.07 -1.00 2.46
N PHE A 112 9.80 -2.09 2.26
CA PHE A 112 10.19 -3.02 3.32
C PHE A 112 11.53 -2.62 3.93
N HIS A 113 11.61 -1.40 4.44
CA HIS A 113 12.84 -0.86 5.03
C HIS A 113 13.13 -1.53 6.40
N PRO A 114 14.39 -1.56 6.89
CA PRO A 114 14.75 -2.30 8.09
C PRO A 114 14.03 -1.91 9.39
N ASN A 115 13.53 -0.67 9.46
CA ASN A 115 12.79 -0.14 10.63
C ASN A 115 11.26 -0.30 10.49
N GLY A 116 10.78 -0.88 9.40
CA GLY A 116 9.36 -1.08 9.12
C GLY A 116 8.85 -2.41 9.69
N TYR A 117 7.53 -2.62 9.62
CA TYR A 117 6.90 -3.92 9.89
C TYR A 117 7.34 -4.61 11.19
N LYS A 118 7.48 -3.85 12.28
CA LYS A 118 7.94 -4.37 13.59
C LYS A 118 9.27 -5.13 13.52
N ASN A 119 10.18 -4.72 12.62
CA ASN A 119 11.47 -5.34 12.32
C ASN A 119 11.38 -6.70 11.60
N GLU A 120 10.25 -7.01 10.95
CA GLU A 120 10.06 -8.24 10.18
C GLU A 120 10.30 -8.06 8.66
N SER A 121 10.83 -6.91 8.23
CA SER A 121 11.06 -6.60 6.81
C SER A 121 11.92 -7.65 6.09
N ASP A 122 13.00 -8.13 6.72
CA ASP A 122 13.88 -9.16 6.13
C ASP A 122 13.13 -10.48 5.87
N TRP A 123 12.23 -10.84 6.79
CA TRP A 123 11.40 -12.03 6.66
C TRP A 123 10.37 -11.89 5.54
N LEU A 124 9.73 -10.72 5.43
CA LEU A 124 8.82 -10.40 4.33
C LEU A 124 9.53 -10.43 2.97
N ILE A 125 10.68 -9.76 2.85
CA ILE A 125 11.49 -9.75 1.62
C ILE A 125 11.90 -11.17 1.22
N SER A 126 12.35 -11.99 2.19
CA SER A 126 12.71 -13.38 1.96
C SER A 126 11.53 -14.19 1.42
N ASN A 127 10.35 -14.06 2.02
CA ASN A 127 9.14 -14.72 1.56
C ASN A 127 8.77 -14.30 0.12
N PHE A 128 8.77 -12.99 -0.15
CA PHE A 128 8.42 -12.48 -1.48
C PHE A 128 9.40 -12.93 -2.57
N ASN A 129 10.70 -12.96 -2.27
CA ASN A 129 11.71 -13.47 -3.20
C ASN A 129 11.58 -14.97 -3.48
N ASN A 130 11.01 -15.74 -2.55
CA ASN A 130 10.67 -17.15 -2.72
C ASN A 130 9.23 -17.37 -3.24
N GLU A 131 8.56 -16.30 -3.70
CA GLU A 131 7.17 -16.31 -4.17
C GLU A 131 6.15 -16.85 -3.15
N VAL A 132 6.46 -16.67 -1.86
CA VAL A 132 5.56 -16.97 -0.74
C VAL A 132 4.78 -15.70 -0.39
N TYR A 133 3.53 -15.64 -0.86
CA TYR A 133 2.67 -14.47 -0.72
C TYR A 133 1.58 -14.68 0.34
N ILE A 134 1.91 -14.39 1.59
CA ILE A 134 0.99 -14.52 2.72
C ILE A 134 -0.12 -13.47 2.60
N GLY A 135 -1.37 -13.90 2.59
CA GLY A 135 -2.53 -13.03 2.36
C GLY A 135 -2.99 -12.94 0.90
N LEU A 136 -2.32 -13.59 -0.05
CA LEU A 136 -2.72 -13.58 -1.46
C LEU A 136 -4.18 -14.04 -1.69
N PRO A 137 -4.70 -15.07 -0.98
CA PRO A 137 -6.11 -15.44 -1.12
C PRO A 137 -7.08 -14.29 -0.82
N PHE A 138 -6.73 -13.35 0.08
CA PHE A 138 -7.57 -12.18 0.33
C PHE A 138 -7.58 -11.23 -0.87
N LEU A 139 -6.42 -10.85 -1.41
CA LEU A 139 -6.34 -9.97 -2.58
C LEU A 139 -7.03 -10.55 -3.82
N GLU A 140 -6.93 -11.87 -4.01
CA GLU A 140 -7.65 -12.58 -5.06
C GLU A 140 -9.16 -12.57 -4.81
N TRP A 141 -9.60 -12.83 -3.57
CA TRP A 141 -11.02 -12.83 -3.20
C TRP A 141 -11.69 -11.46 -3.40
N ILE A 142 -11.00 -10.37 -3.06
CA ILE A 142 -11.50 -9.00 -3.32
C ILE A 142 -11.32 -8.57 -4.78
N GLY A 143 -10.81 -9.44 -5.64
CA GLY A 143 -10.76 -9.28 -7.10
C GLY A 143 -9.66 -8.34 -7.61
N LEU A 144 -8.58 -8.11 -6.85
CA LEU A 144 -7.49 -7.22 -7.27
C LEU A 144 -6.41 -7.94 -8.09
N THR A 145 -6.26 -9.25 -7.92
CA THR A 145 -5.21 -10.04 -8.57
C THR A 145 -5.64 -11.50 -8.75
N LEU A 146 -4.77 -12.32 -9.34
CA LEU A 146 -4.97 -13.75 -9.49
C LEU A 146 -3.77 -14.52 -8.93
N SER A 147 -4.06 -15.63 -8.28
CA SER A 147 -3.10 -16.69 -7.99
C SER A 147 -2.60 -17.33 -9.28
N LYS A 148 -1.46 -18.05 -9.20
CA LYS A 148 -0.88 -18.76 -10.36
C LYS A 148 -1.88 -19.73 -11.00
N GLU A 149 -2.67 -20.42 -10.18
CA GLU A 149 -3.65 -21.40 -10.67
C GLU A 149 -4.81 -20.72 -11.42
N HIS A 150 -5.41 -19.68 -10.85
CA HIS A 150 -6.52 -18.97 -11.50
C HIS A 150 -6.07 -18.14 -12.71
N ALA A 151 -4.89 -17.52 -12.64
CA ALA A 151 -4.29 -16.82 -13.77
C ALA A 151 -4.14 -17.73 -15.00
N LEU A 152 -3.71 -18.98 -14.78
CA LEU A 152 -3.61 -19.98 -15.86
C LEU A 152 -4.98 -20.32 -16.46
N LYS A 153 -6.00 -20.53 -15.61
CA LYS A 153 -7.37 -20.85 -16.07
C LYS A 153 -8.00 -19.69 -16.85
N GLU A 154 -7.72 -18.46 -16.44
CA GLU A 154 -8.27 -17.24 -17.08
C GLU A 154 -7.40 -16.69 -18.21
N ASN A 155 -6.26 -17.33 -18.51
CA ASN A 155 -5.28 -16.85 -19.49
C ASN A 155 -4.83 -15.39 -19.23
N LYS A 156 -4.54 -15.09 -17.97
CA LYS A 156 -4.08 -13.79 -17.47
C LYS A 156 -2.74 -13.95 -16.73
N LYS A 157 -2.14 -12.83 -16.34
CA LYS A 157 -0.95 -12.84 -15.47
C LYS A 157 -1.34 -13.04 -14.00
N ALA A 158 -0.47 -13.71 -13.26
CA ALA A 158 -0.61 -13.89 -11.81
C ALA A 158 0.05 -12.75 -11.03
N PHE A 159 -0.27 -12.65 -9.74
CA PHE A 159 0.44 -11.81 -8.78
C PHE A 159 1.97 -11.98 -8.92
N PRO A 160 2.77 -10.90 -8.91
CA PRO A 160 2.44 -9.53 -8.49
C PRO A 160 1.73 -8.64 -9.52
N GLU A 161 1.34 -9.14 -10.70
CA GLU A 161 0.51 -8.35 -11.60
C GLU A 161 -0.91 -8.17 -11.01
N MET A 162 -1.39 -6.93 -11.00
CA MET A 162 -2.72 -6.59 -10.49
C MET A 162 -3.70 -6.44 -11.66
N LEU A 163 -4.91 -6.98 -11.50
CA LEU A 163 -6.02 -6.77 -12.43
C LEU A 163 -6.56 -5.34 -12.32
N LYS A 164 -6.62 -4.83 -11.09
CA LYS A 164 -7.00 -3.46 -10.74
C LYS A 164 -6.31 -3.07 -9.43
N TRP A 165 -6.18 -1.76 -9.21
CA TRP A 165 -5.43 -1.22 -8.07
C TRP A 165 -6.30 -0.82 -6.89
N LEU A 166 -7.63 -0.72 -7.08
CA LEU A 166 -8.58 -0.38 -6.03
C LEU A 166 -9.69 -1.42 -5.95
N ARG A 167 -10.12 -1.75 -4.73
CA ARG A 167 -11.34 -2.51 -4.47
C ARG A 167 -12.54 -1.63 -4.82
N ASP A 168 -13.59 -2.28 -5.33
CA ASP A 168 -14.85 -1.60 -5.66
C ASP A 168 -15.64 -1.23 -4.40
#